data_AF-A0A445IHY6-F1
#
_entry.id   AF-A0A445IHY6-F1
#
_cell.length_a   1.000
_cell.length_b   1.000
_cell.length_c   1.000
_cell.angle_alpha   90.00
_cell.angle_beta   90.00
_cell.angle_gamma   90.00
#
_symmetry.space_group_name_H-M   'P 1'
#
loop_
_entity.id
_entity.type
_entity.pdbx_description
1 polymer ?
#
loop_
_entity_poly.entity_id
_entity_poly.type
_entity_poly.pdbx_seq_one_letter_code
_entity_poly.pdbx_strand_id
1 'polypeptide(L)'
;MPPKQQQSKADLAKKQKIVEDKTFGLKNKNKSKNVQKYVQNLKQSVQPRPDAAKVDAKKKKEEDKAKEKELNELFKIAVTQPKVPVGVDPKSILCEFFKVGQCAKGFKCKFSHDLNVQRKGEKIDIYSDKRDEETMEDWDQETLEKVVESKKTEYNQNKPTDIVCKYFLDAVEKKQYGWFWACPNGGKNCHYRHALPPGYVLKSQMKALLEEESEKISIEEEIENQRAKVATTTPMTPELFFEWKKKKIEERDANIAAQQAERAKNDRMSGRELFLSNASLFVDDAEAYDVYQREPESYETEQNFEVFLSSPLQEENIGL
;
A
#
# COMPACT_ATOMS: atom_id res chain seq x y z
N MET A 1 -12.48 28.14 65.58
CA MET A 1 -11.36 27.89 66.55
C MET A 1 -10.06 27.75 65.76
N PRO A 2 -8.92 28.22 66.29
CA PRO A 2 -8.16 29.42 65.90
C PRO A 2 -7.24 29.26 64.65
N PRO A 3 -6.86 30.36 63.96
CA PRO A 3 -6.00 30.29 62.78
C PRO A 3 -4.54 29.94 63.14
N LYS A 4 -4.02 28.96 62.41
CA LYS A 4 -2.68 28.37 62.48
C LYS A 4 -1.63 29.44 62.15
N GLN A 5 -0.78 29.78 63.12
CA GLN A 5 0.33 30.73 62.99
C GLN A 5 1.24 30.34 61.81
N GLN A 6 1.16 31.10 60.73
CA GLN A 6 2.17 31.08 59.67
C GLN A 6 3.45 31.67 60.27
N GLN A 7 4.49 30.86 60.41
CA GLN A 7 5.82 31.36 60.74
C GLN A 7 6.19 32.41 59.69
N SER A 8 6.43 33.64 60.16
CA SER A 8 6.58 34.79 59.29
C SER A 8 7.83 34.66 58.41
N LYS A 9 7.79 35.21 57.18
CA LYS A 9 8.97 35.31 56.28
C LYS A 9 10.23 35.84 56.98
N ALA A 10 10.05 36.64 58.04
CA ALA A 10 11.13 37.15 58.86
C ALA A 10 11.89 36.06 59.63
N ASP A 11 11.22 34.99 60.08
CA ASP A 11 11.85 33.89 60.82
C ASP A 11 12.65 32.97 59.90
N LEU A 12 12.21 32.79 58.65
CA LEU A 12 12.97 32.09 57.61
C LEU A 12 14.21 32.89 57.18
N ALA A 13 14.08 34.20 57.02
CA ALA A 13 15.22 35.07 56.71
C ALA A 13 16.25 35.11 57.86
N LYS A 14 15.81 35.14 59.12
CA LYS A 14 16.71 35.03 60.30
C LYS A 14 17.45 33.69 60.31
N LYS A 15 16.76 32.58 60.04
CA LYS A 15 17.39 31.25 59.96
C LYS A 15 18.36 31.12 58.79
N GLN A 16 18.05 31.73 57.64
CA GLN A 16 18.96 31.78 56.49
C GLN A 16 20.22 32.59 56.80
N LYS A 17 20.10 33.75 57.46
CA LYS A 17 21.25 34.53 57.94
C LYS A 17 22.12 33.76 58.94
N ILE A 18 21.51 32.96 59.83
CA ILE A 18 22.26 32.10 60.76
C ILE A 18 23.03 31.00 60.02
N VAL A 19 22.49 30.44 58.94
CA VAL A 19 23.19 29.47 58.09
C VAL A 19 24.31 30.14 57.31
N GLU A 20 24.09 31.35 56.79
CA GLU A 20 25.11 32.11 56.10
C GLU A 20 26.26 32.44 57.03
N ASP A 21 25.99 32.93 58.24
CA ASP A 21 26.99 33.28 59.26
C ASP A 21 27.77 32.06 59.76
N LYS A 22 27.09 30.95 60.10
CA LYS A 22 27.76 29.68 60.49
C LYS A 22 28.55 29.03 59.36
N THR A 23 28.27 29.38 58.11
CA THR A 23 29.03 28.91 56.95
C THR A 23 29.95 29.98 56.35
N PHE A 24 30.03 31.15 56.99
CA PHE A 24 30.92 32.27 56.66
C PHE A 24 32.24 32.09 57.43
N GLY A 25 33.37 32.36 56.79
CA GLY A 25 34.70 32.15 57.38
C GLY A 25 35.24 30.71 57.32
N LEU A 26 34.47 29.73 56.83
CA LEU A 26 34.97 28.37 56.61
C LEU A 26 35.85 28.32 55.36
N LYS A 27 37.16 28.57 55.54
CA LYS A 27 38.19 28.62 54.50
C LYS A 27 38.48 27.22 53.91
N ASN A 28 37.52 26.65 53.18
CA ASN A 28 37.63 25.55 52.19
C ASN A 28 36.25 24.99 51.79
N LYS A 29 35.23 25.86 51.68
CA LYS A 29 33.81 25.50 51.48
C LYS A 29 33.54 24.59 50.26
N ASN A 30 34.37 24.69 49.22
CA ASN A 30 34.24 23.93 47.97
C ASN A 30 35.33 22.86 47.74
N LYS A 31 36.29 22.69 48.66
CA LYS A 31 37.44 21.78 48.45
C LYS A 31 37.40 20.51 49.31
N SER A 32 36.86 20.58 50.54
CA SER A 32 36.74 19.40 51.40
C SER A 32 35.34 18.79 51.33
N LYS A 33 35.27 17.49 51.00
CA LYS A 33 34.01 16.71 50.96
C LYS A 33 33.29 16.70 52.31
N ASN A 34 34.04 16.74 53.42
CA ASN A 34 33.46 16.76 54.77
C ASN A 34 32.84 18.13 55.09
N VAL A 35 33.49 19.22 54.65
CA VAL A 35 32.96 20.58 54.78
C VAL A 35 31.73 20.76 53.89
N GLN A 36 31.73 20.23 52.68
CA GLN A 36 30.56 20.24 51.80
C GLN A 36 29.37 19.50 52.42
N LYS A 37 29.59 18.30 52.98
CA LYS A 37 28.54 17.54 53.69
C LYS A 37 27.99 18.30 54.90
N TYR A 38 28.86 18.96 55.66
CA TYR A 38 28.42 19.78 56.80
C TYR A 38 27.55 20.98 56.36
N VAL A 39 27.97 21.69 55.32
CA VAL A 39 27.20 22.81 54.73
C VAL A 39 25.87 22.32 54.13
N GLN A 40 25.86 21.14 53.51
CA GLN A 40 24.66 20.54 52.93
C GLN A 40 23.65 20.09 54.00
N ASN A 41 24.13 19.46 55.07
CA ASN A 41 23.28 19.07 56.21
C ASN A 41 22.66 20.30 56.89
N LEU A 42 23.45 21.36 57.12
CA LEU A 42 22.93 22.61 57.69
C LEU A 42 21.87 23.28 56.81
N LYS A 43 22.02 23.22 55.48
CA LYS A 43 21.01 23.73 54.54
C LYS A 43 19.73 22.87 54.53
N GLN A 44 19.85 21.56 54.65
CA GLN A 44 18.70 20.65 54.72
C GLN A 44 17.90 20.78 56.02
N SER A 45 18.54 21.15 57.14
CA SER A 45 17.84 21.36 58.41
C SER A 45 16.98 22.63 58.45
N VAL A 46 17.14 23.55 57.50
CA VAL A 46 16.46 24.88 57.50
C VAL A 46 15.37 25.01 56.43
N GLN A 47 15.34 24.14 55.42
CA GLN A 47 14.27 24.12 54.43
C GLN A 47 13.03 23.37 54.96
N PRO A 48 11.81 23.93 54.87
CA PRO A 48 10.60 23.20 55.22
C PRO A 48 10.38 22.04 54.24
N ARG A 49 10.18 20.82 54.75
CA ARG A 49 9.89 19.64 53.92
C ARG A 49 8.53 19.83 53.22
N PRO A 50 8.45 19.75 51.88
CA PRO A 50 7.15 19.78 51.19
C PRO A 50 6.43 18.42 51.33
N ASP A 51 5.11 18.46 51.47
CA ASP A 51 4.25 17.27 51.65
C ASP A 51 4.41 16.26 50.50
N ALA A 52 4.69 15.00 50.85
CA ALA A 52 5.04 13.91 49.93
C ALA A 52 4.02 13.71 48.79
N ALA A 53 2.72 13.92 49.06
CA ALA A 53 1.64 13.71 48.09
C ALA A 53 1.71 14.64 46.85
N LYS A 54 2.27 15.85 46.97
CA LYS A 54 2.42 16.77 45.81
C LYS A 54 3.69 16.49 44.99
N VAL A 55 4.65 15.76 45.56
CA VAL A 55 5.91 15.42 44.90
C VAL A 55 5.72 14.22 43.99
N ASP A 56 4.91 13.23 44.41
CA ASP A 56 4.66 12.03 43.63
C ASP A 56 3.78 12.28 42.39
N ALA A 57 2.78 13.17 42.50
CA ALA A 57 1.96 13.58 41.35
C ALA A 57 2.76 14.35 40.28
N LYS A 58 3.75 15.14 40.72
CA LYS A 58 4.62 15.91 39.80
C LYS A 58 5.67 15.00 39.13
N LYS A 59 6.21 14.02 39.87
CA LYS A 59 7.12 13.01 39.33
C LYS A 59 6.45 12.11 38.31
N LYS A 60 5.21 11.65 38.56
CA LYS A 60 4.47 10.81 37.60
C LYS A 60 4.19 11.54 36.28
N LYS A 61 3.81 12.83 36.33
CA LYS A 61 3.61 13.65 35.13
C LYS A 61 4.90 13.92 34.35
N GLU A 62 6.03 14.04 35.04
CA GLU A 62 7.33 14.23 34.40
C GLU A 62 7.86 12.93 33.77
N GLU A 63 7.59 11.80 34.41
CA GLU A 63 7.92 10.46 33.90
C GLU A 63 7.07 10.08 32.68
N ASP A 64 5.76 10.37 32.69
CA ASP A 64 4.89 10.13 31.53
C ASP A 64 5.31 11.02 30.34
N LYS A 65 5.69 12.29 30.60
CA LYS A 65 6.24 13.18 29.58
C LYS A 65 7.63 12.75 29.09
N ALA A 66 8.41 12.04 29.91
CA ALA A 66 9.69 11.46 29.49
C ALA A 66 9.45 10.22 28.61
N LYS A 67 8.52 9.32 28.99
CA LYS A 67 8.13 8.16 28.18
C LYS A 67 7.57 8.55 26.83
N GLU A 68 6.75 9.60 26.76
CA GLU A 68 6.23 10.11 25.48
C GLU A 68 7.35 10.65 24.57
N LYS A 69 8.39 11.28 25.15
CA LYS A 69 9.56 11.74 24.39
C LYS A 69 10.42 10.58 23.89
N GLU A 70 10.67 9.58 24.74
CA GLU A 70 11.40 8.35 24.38
C GLU A 70 10.70 7.61 23.24
N LEU A 71 9.37 7.47 23.30
CA LEU A 71 8.59 6.87 22.21
C LEU A 71 8.70 7.70 20.93
N ASN A 72 8.56 9.02 21.02
CA ASN A 72 8.66 9.90 19.86
C ASN A 72 10.09 9.93 19.26
N GLU A 73 11.13 9.66 20.05
CA GLU A 73 12.50 9.49 19.55
C GLU A 73 12.72 8.13 18.88
N LEU A 74 12.12 7.06 19.41
CA LEU A 74 12.17 5.72 18.81
C LEU A 74 11.44 5.66 17.46
N PHE A 75 10.33 6.39 17.31
CA PHE A 75 9.54 6.45 16.07
C PHE A 75 10.09 7.40 14.98
N LYS A 76 11.09 8.25 15.29
CA LYS A 76 11.69 9.18 14.31
C LYS A 76 12.61 8.51 13.28
N ILE A 77 13.01 7.25 13.49
CA ILE A 77 14.11 6.64 12.73
C ILE A 77 13.68 6.11 11.34
N ALA A 78 12.38 6.04 11.01
CA ALA A 78 11.93 5.30 9.81
C ALA A 78 11.39 6.14 8.63
N VAL A 79 11.55 7.47 8.60
CA VAL A 79 11.06 8.29 7.47
C VAL A 79 12.23 8.97 6.77
N THR A 80 12.61 8.47 5.59
CA THR A 80 13.70 9.02 4.77
C THR A 80 13.14 9.70 3.54
N GLN A 81 13.33 11.02 3.43
CA GLN A 81 12.85 11.80 2.28
C GLN A 81 13.58 11.41 0.99
N PRO A 82 12.86 11.15 -0.11
CA PRO A 82 13.46 10.89 -1.42
C PRO A 82 14.17 12.13 -1.93
N LYS A 83 15.35 11.93 -2.53
CA LYS A 83 16.13 13.01 -3.13
C LYS A 83 15.41 13.53 -4.37
N VAL A 84 15.28 14.86 -4.47
CA VAL A 84 14.63 15.53 -5.60
C VAL A 84 15.48 15.35 -6.87
N PRO A 85 14.92 14.84 -7.97
CA PRO A 85 15.61 14.76 -9.25
C PRO A 85 15.90 16.15 -9.82
N VAL A 86 17.04 16.29 -10.52
CA VAL A 86 17.54 17.58 -11.03
C VAL A 86 16.57 18.13 -12.08
N GLY A 87 15.98 19.31 -11.83
CA GLY A 87 15.04 19.98 -12.73
C GLY A 87 13.57 20.00 -12.27
N VAL A 88 13.23 19.35 -11.14
CA VAL A 88 11.88 19.40 -10.55
C VAL A 88 11.88 20.28 -9.29
N ASP A 89 10.95 21.22 -9.20
CA ASP A 89 10.83 22.11 -8.05
C ASP A 89 10.53 21.31 -6.77
N PRO A 90 11.35 21.42 -5.72
CA PRO A 90 11.16 20.64 -4.48
C PRO A 90 9.79 20.81 -3.82
N LYS A 91 9.12 21.94 -4.09
CA LYS A 91 7.80 22.28 -3.57
C LYS A 91 6.66 21.58 -4.32
N SER A 92 6.92 20.94 -5.46
CA SER A 92 5.95 20.10 -6.16
C SER A 92 5.92 18.66 -5.61
N ILE A 93 6.74 18.35 -4.60
CA ILE A 93 6.84 17.02 -4.00
C ILE A 93 6.33 17.10 -2.57
N LEU A 94 5.40 16.20 -2.21
CA LEU A 94 4.83 16.12 -0.87
C LEU A 94 5.92 15.83 0.17
N CYS A 95 5.91 16.57 1.26
CA CYS A 95 6.75 16.30 2.40
C CYS A 95 6.30 15.01 3.11
N GLU A 96 7.14 13.96 3.08
CA GLU A 96 6.82 12.71 3.79
C GLU A 96 6.72 12.88 5.31
N PHE A 97 7.52 13.77 5.90
CA PHE A 97 7.38 14.14 7.32
C PHE A 97 6.04 14.82 7.60
N PHE A 98 5.47 15.54 6.63
CA PHE A 98 4.16 16.17 6.78
C PHE A 98 3.05 15.13 6.64
N LYS A 99 3.20 14.17 5.74
CA LYS A 99 2.31 13.01 5.62
C LYS A 99 2.21 12.20 6.91
N VAL A 100 3.33 12.08 7.64
CA VAL A 100 3.39 11.40 8.95
C VAL A 100 3.05 12.35 10.12
N GLY A 101 2.76 13.63 9.85
CA GLY A 101 2.39 14.61 10.88
C GLY A 101 3.55 15.10 11.77
N GLN A 102 4.80 14.76 11.42
CA GLN A 102 6.01 15.07 12.20
C GLN A 102 6.86 16.21 11.59
N CYS A 103 6.35 16.91 10.57
CA CYS A 103 7.10 17.99 9.94
C CYS A 103 7.20 19.25 10.83
N ALA A 104 8.35 19.43 11.48
CA ALA A 104 8.66 20.63 12.27
C ALA A 104 8.88 21.90 11.42
N LYS A 105 9.00 21.78 10.10
CA LYS A 105 9.37 22.90 9.20
C LYS A 105 8.18 23.76 8.75
N GLY A 106 6.95 23.29 8.94
CA GLY A 106 5.72 24.05 8.61
C GLY A 106 5.77 24.70 7.22
N PHE A 107 5.38 25.97 7.14
CA PHE A 107 5.37 26.75 5.89
C PHE A 107 6.76 27.01 5.26
N LYS A 108 7.85 26.82 6.02
CA LYS A 108 9.23 26.96 5.52
C LYS A 108 9.80 25.62 5.03
N CYS A 109 8.99 24.57 4.96
CA CYS A 109 9.41 23.29 4.41
C CYS A 109 9.77 23.43 2.92
N LYS A 110 10.86 22.78 2.52
CA LYS A 110 11.31 22.71 1.12
C LYS A 110 10.32 21.92 0.24
N PHE A 111 9.51 21.08 0.86
CA PHE A 111 8.53 20.18 0.25
C PHE A 111 7.10 20.65 0.52
N SER A 112 6.13 20.32 -0.33
CA SER A 112 4.75 20.76 -0.15
C SER A 112 4.08 20.08 1.04
N HIS A 113 3.25 20.86 1.73
CA HIS A 113 2.35 20.42 2.80
C HIS A 113 0.90 20.31 2.30
N ASP A 114 0.70 20.16 1.00
CA ASP A 114 -0.62 20.04 0.41
C ASP A 114 -0.82 18.59 -0.02
N LEU A 115 -1.73 17.88 0.66
CA LEU A 115 -2.06 16.48 0.36
C LEU A 115 -2.57 16.33 -1.09
N ASN A 116 -3.08 17.40 -1.68
CA ASN A 116 -3.55 17.42 -3.05
C ASN A 116 -2.41 17.31 -4.08
N VAL A 117 -1.17 17.66 -3.71
CA VAL A 117 0.01 17.52 -4.58
C VAL A 117 0.38 16.04 -4.78
N GLN A 118 0.00 15.15 -3.85
CA GLN A 118 0.15 13.71 -4.00
C GLN A 118 -1.06 13.04 -4.67
N ARG A 119 -2.18 13.77 -4.89
CA ARG A 119 -3.20 13.32 -5.84
C ARG A 119 -2.58 13.48 -7.22
N LYS A 120 -1.75 12.50 -7.58
CA LYS A 120 -1.61 12.09 -8.97
C LYS A 120 -3.04 11.87 -9.41
N GLY A 121 -3.63 12.85 -10.10
CA GLY A 121 -4.97 12.71 -10.66
C GLY A 121 -5.03 11.36 -11.37
N GLU A 122 -6.18 10.70 -11.30
CA GLU A 122 -6.41 9.44 -12.01
C GLU A 122 -5.74 9.55 -13.37
N LYS A 123 -4.82 8.61 -13.65
CA LYS A 123 -4.12 8.61 -14.93
C LYS A 123 -5.23 8.58 -15.96
N ILE A 124 -5.33 9.67 -16.73
CA ILE A 124 -6.28 9.76 -17.83
C ILE A 124 -6.10 8.48 -18.63
N ASP A 125 -7.18 7.72 -18.78
CA ASP A 125 -7.13 6.46 -19.50
C ASP A 125 -6.60 6.76 -20.91
N ILE A 126 -5.56 6.03 -21.27
CA ILE A 126 -4.77 6.27 -22.50
C ILE A 126 -5.56 5.79 -23.73
N TYR A 127 -6.60 4.99 -23.50
CA TYR A 127 -7.42 4.35 -24.52
C TYR A 127 -8.78 5.05 -24.73
N SER A 128 -9.22 5.92 -23.81
CA SER A 128 -10.43 6.72 -23.97
C SER A 128 -10.11 8.18 -24.31
N ASP A 129 -10.71 8.69 -25.39
CA ASP A 129 -10.65 10.12 -25.71
C ASP A 129 -11.72 10.82 -24.87
N LYS A 130 -11.35 11.86 -24.10
CA LYS A 130 -12.31 12.65 -23.29
C LYS A 130 -13.42 13.30 -24.11
N ARG A 131 -13.31 13.31 -25.45
CA ARG A 131 -14.35 13.78 -26.37
C ARG A 131 -15.44 12.74 -26.64
N ASP A 132 -15.22 11.47 -26.31
CA ASP A 132 -16.16 10.37 -26.58
C ASP A 132 -17.09 10.05 -25.41
N GLU A 133 -16.93 10.70 -24.24
CA GLU A 133 -17.79 10.51 -23.06
C GLU A 133 -19.21 11.09 -23.20
N GLU A 134 -19.52 11.77 -24.31
CA GLU A 134 -20.90 12.17 -24.66
C GLU A 134 -21.60 11.04 -25.44
N THR A 135 -21.91 9.93 -24.76
CA THR A 135 -22.71 8.85 -25.31
C THR A 135 -24.13 9.34 -25.61
N MET A 136 -24.56 9.17 -26.86
CA MET A 136 -25.80 9.68 -27.45
C MET A 136 -27.09 8.99 -26.95
N GLU A 137 -26.99 8.20 -25.87
CA GLU A 137 -28.05 7.35 -25.34
C GLU A 137 -29.07 8.11 -24.46
N ASP A 138 -28.72 9.33 -24.04
CA ASP A 138 -29.55 10.19 -23.18
C ASP A 138 -30.17 11.39 -23.93
N TRP A 139 -30.21 11.32 -25.27
CA TRP A 139 -30.69 12.42 -26.13
C TRP A 139 -32.14 12.20 -26.57
N ASP A 140 -33.04 13.08 -26.12
CA ASP A 140 -34.44 13.08 -26.54
C ASP A 140 -34.60 13.38 -28.04
N GLN A 141 -35.65 12.85 -28.67
CA GLN A 141 -35.98 13.02 -30.10
C GLN A 141 -35.94 14.48 -30.59
N GLU A 142 -36.36 15.45 -29.77
CA GLU A 142 -36.31 16.88 -30.12
C GLU A 142 -34.88 17.46 -30.13
N THR A 143 -33.99 16.92 -29.30
CA THR A 143 -32.57 17.33 -29.30
C THR A 143 -31.83 16.73 -30.49
N LEU A 144 -32.18 15.50 -30.88
CA LEU A 144 -31.75 14.86 -32.11
C LEU A 144 -32.14 15.69 -33.34
N GLU A 145 -33.39 16.16 -33.44
CA GLU A 145 -33.86 16.98 -34.56
C GLU A 145 -33.14 18.35 -34.62
N LYS A 146 -32.94 19.01 -33.47
CA LYS A 146 -32.16 20.27 -33.39
C LYS A 146 -30.69 20.07 -33.77
N VAL A 147 -30.10 18.93 -33.42
CA VAL A 147 -28.70 18.63 -33.77
C VAL A 147 -28.56 18.21 -35.22
N VAL A 148 -29.56 17.55 -35.81
CA VAL A 148 -29.61 17.26 -37.25
C VAL A 148 -29.75 18.55 -38.07
N GLU A 149 -30.61 19.49 -37.65
CA GLU A 149 -30.79 20.79 -38.33
C GLU A 149 -29.51 21.64 -38.26
N SER A 150 -28.84 21.67 -37.10
CA SER A 150 -27.56 22.39 -36.94
C SER A 150 -26.38 21.69 -37.62
N LYS A 151 -26.31 20.35 -37.65
CA LYS A 151 -25.28 19.59 -38.38
C LYS A 151 -25.45 19.64 -39.91
N LYS A 152 -26.65 19.96 -40.43
CA LYS A 152 -26.89 20.06 -41.88
C LYS A 152 -26.30 21.33 -42.48
N THR A 153 -26.08 22.37 -41.68
CA THR A 153 -25.49 23.65 -42.09
C THR A 153 -23.97 23.73 -41.87
N GLU A 154 -23.42 22.96 -40.91
CA GLU A 154 -21.98 22.80 -40.70
C GLU A 154 -21.50 21.43 -41.19
N TYR A 155 -21.15 21.34 -42.47
CA TYR A 155 -20.52 20.17 -43.06
C TYR A 155 -19.19 19.88 -42.32
N ASN A 156 -19.20 18.85 -41.48
CA ASN A 156 -18.12 18.36 -40.61
C ASN A 156 -16.71 18.40 -41.25
N GLN A 157 -15.99 19.51 -41.11
CA GLN A 157 -14.56 19.62 -41.44
C GLN A 157 -13.67 18.99 -40.34
N ASN A 158 -14.23 18.68 -39.17
CA ASN A 158 -13.52 18.17 -38.02
C ASN A 158 -14.14 16.87 -37.49
N LYS A 159 -14.34 15.87 -38.36
CA LYS A 159 -14.35 14.50 -37.83
C LYS A 159 -12.96 14.29 -37.20
N PRO A 160 -12.84 13.92 -35.92
CA PRO A 160 -11.57 13.45 -35.40
C PRO A 160 -11.19 12.25 -36.26
N THR A 161 -10.14 12.36 -37.05
CA THR A 161 -9.67 11.22 -37.84
C THR A 161 -9.34 10.10 -36.86
N ASP A 162 -9.70 8.85 -37.18
CA ASP A 162 -9.26 7.65 -36.43
C ASP A 162 -7.73 7.50 -36.39
N ILE A 163 -7.04 8.30 -37.19
CA ILE A 163 -5.60 8.47 -37.16
C ILE A 163 -5.19 9.15 -35.85
N VAL A 164 -4.31 8.46 -35.11
CA VAL A 164 -3.72 8.93 -33.86
C VAL A 164 -2.79 10.11 -34.12
N CYS A 165 -2.86 11.14 -33.27
CA CYS A 165 -1.96 12.28 -33.35
C CYS A 165 -0.49 11.87 -33.14
N LYS A 166 0.41 12.28 -34.04
CA LYS A 166 1.85 12.02 -33.92
C LYS A 166 2.45 12.59 -32.63
N TYR A 167 2.04 13.78 -32.22
CA TYR A 167 2.52 14.43 -30.99
C TYR A 167 2.01 13.72 -29.74
N PHE A 168 0.85 13.08 -29.82
CA PHE A 168 0.33 12.24 -28.75
C PHE A 168 1.18 10.98 -28.60
N LEU A 169 1.50 10.27 -29.69
CA LEU A 169 2.39 9.10 -29.64
C LEU A 169 3.75 9.45 -29.01
N ASP A 170 4.36 10.58 -29.39
CA ASP A 170 5.64 11.04 -28.81
C ASP A 170 5.50 11.40 -27.31
N ALA A 171 4.39 12.01 -26.90
CA ALA A 171 4.13 12.34 -25.50
C ALA A 171 3.88 11.11 -24.62
N VAL A 172 3.18 10.08 -25.15
CA VAL A 172 2.99 8.82 -24.44
C VAL A 172 4.30 8.03 -24.37
N GLU A 173 5.10 8.00 -25.45
CA GLU A 173 6.45 7.40 -25.44
C GLU A 173 7.39 8.07 -24.43
N LYS A 174 7.34 9.41 -24.33
CA LYS A 174 8.09 10.18 -23.33
C LYS A 174 7.49 10.15 -21.92
N LYS A 175 6.34 9.47 -21.72
CA LYS A 175 5.58 9.45 -20.45
C LYS A 175 5.22 10.84 -19.91
N GLN A 176 5.11 11.82 -20.81
CA GLN A 176 4.75 13.21 -20.51
C GLN A 176 3.25 13.47 -20.72
N TYR A 177 2.51 12.48 -21.21
CA TYR A 177 1.06 12.52 -21.31
C TYR A 177 0.44 12.52 -19.90
N GLY A 178 -0.45 13.48 -19.63
CA GLY A 178 -1.08 13.65 -18.33
C GLY A 178 -2.02 14.86 -18.30
N TRP A 179 -2.47 15.23 -17.10
CA TRP A 179 -3.49 16.26 -16.89
C TRP A 179 -3.19 17.62 -17.54
N PHE A 180 -1.91 17.98 -17.67
CA PHE A 180 -1.48 19.26 -18.24
C PHE A 180 -0.96 19.14 -19.68
N TRP A 181 -1.05 17.96 -20.30
CA TRP A 181 -0.57 17.78 -21.67
C TRP A 181 -1.62 18.30 -22.66
N ALA A 182 -1.27 19.34 -23.41
CA ALA A 182 -2.06 19.85 -24.52
C ALA A 182 -1.32 19.55 -25.83
N CYS A 183 -2.05 19.00 -26.79
CA CYS A 183 -1.48 18.76 -28.11
C CYS A 183 -1.06 20.09 -28.76
N PRO A 184 0.18 20.23 -29.25
CA PRO A 184 0.63 21.43 -29.93
C PRO A 184 -0.11 21.70 -31.25
N ASN A 185 -0.79 20.69 -31.81
CA ASN A 185 -1.62 20.78 -33.02
C ASN A 185 -3.08 21.23 -32.74
N GLY A 186 -3.33 21.95 -31.64
CA GLY A 186 -4.64 22.55 -31.35
C GLY A 186 -5.33 22.09 -30.07
N GLY A 187 -4.64 21.43 -29.14
CA GLY A 187 -5.17 21.06 -27.82
C GLY A 187 -6.40 20.16 -27.93
N LYS A 188 -7.59 20.72 -27.69
CA LYS A 188 -8.90 20.05 -27.83
C LYS A 188 -9.43 20.03 -29.26
N ASN A 189 -8.93 20.92 -30.12
CA ASN A 189 -9.33 21.06 -31.53
C ASN A 189 -8.37 20.33 -32.48
N CYS A 190 -7.55 19.41 -31.98
CA CYS A 190 -6.69 18.61 -32.84
C CYS A 190 -7.57 17.74 -33.75
N HIS A 191 -7.27 17.77 -35.05
CA HIS A 191 -7.93 16.96 -36.07
C HIS A 191 -7.70 15.46 -35.87
N TYR A 192 -6.63 15.09 -35.17
CA TYR A 192 -6.23 13.70 -34.92
C TYR A 192 -6.70 13.23 -33.53
N ARG A 193 -6.92 11.92 -33.39
CA ARG A 193 -7.38 11.29 -32.13
C ARG A 193 -6.27 11.30 -31.06
N HIS A 194 -6.62 11.57 -29.80
CA HIS A 194 -5.70 11.58 -28.66
C HIS A 194 -5.92 10.37 -27.74
N ALA A 195 -6.07 9.20 -28.35
CA ALA A 195 -6.18 7.92 -27.67
C ALA A 195 -5.37 6.89 -28.46
N LEU A 196 -4.77 5.93 -27.76
CA LEU A 196 -4.13 4.78 -28.41
C LEU A 196 -5.24 3.89 -29.01
N PRO A 197 -5.06 3.37 -30.24
CA PRO A 197 -5.97 2.38 -30.79
C PRO A 197 -6.02 1.15 -29.86
N PRO A 198 -7.18 0.49 -29.75
CA PRO A 198 -7.31 -0.72 -28.95
C PRO A 198 -6.31 -1.77 -29.46
N GLY A 199 -5.45 -2.27 -28.55
CA GLY A 199 -4.40 -3.25 -28.87
C GLY A 199 -3.04 -2.67 -29.31
N TYR A 200 -2.89 -1.34 -29.42
CA TYR A 200 -1.57 -0.75 -29.68
C TYR A 200 -0.71 -0.76 -28.41
N VAL A 201 0.34 -1.57 -28.40
CA VAL A 201 1.34 -1.59 -27.33
C VAL A 201 2.49 -0.65 -27.70
N LEU A 202 2.89 0.21 -26.76
CA LEU A 202 4.00 1.13 -26.97
C LEU A 202 5.30 0.39 -27.31
N LYS A 203 6.10 0.95 -28.22
CA LYS A 203 7.40 0.38 -28.62
C LYS A 203 8.32 0.10 -27.43
N SER A 204 8.28 0.96 -26.40
CA SER A 204 9.05 0.76 -25.17
C SER A 204 8.57 -0.42 -24.33
N GLN A 205 7.27 -0.70 -24.32
CA GLN A 205 6.68 -1.83 -23.60
C GLN A 205 6.90 -3.13 -24.37
N MET A 206 6.70 -3.14 -25.69
CA MET A 206 7.05 -4.25 -26.56
C MET A 206 8.52 -4.64 -26.43
N LYS A 207 9.42 -3.65 -26.41
CA LYS A 207 10.86 -3.91 -26.22
C LYS A 207 11.16 -4.53 -24.85
N ALA A 208 10.53 -4.04 -23.79
CA ALA A 208 10.73 -4.58 -22.44
C ALA A 208 10.23 -6.02 -22.30
N LEU A 209 9.07 -6.34 -22.88
CA LEU A 209 8.54 -7.70 -22.89
C LEU A 209 9.44 -8.65 -23.69
N LEU A 210 9.93 -8.20 -24.86
CA LEU A 210 10.82 -9.01 -25.68
C LEU A 210 12.18 -9.24 -25.00
N GLU A 211 12.68 -8.27 -24.24
CA GLU A 211 13.90 -8.40 -23.44
C GLU A 211 13.70 -9.40 -22.30
N GLU A 212 12.58 -9.33 -21.57
CA GLU A 212 12.22 -10.30 -20.53
C GLU A 212 12.01 -11.73 -21.08
N GLU A 213 11.42 -11.86 -22.27
CA GLU A 213 11.29 -13.15 -22.96
C GLU A 213 12.64 -13.70 -23.42
N SER A 214 13.56 -12.83 -23.85
CA SER A 214 14.91 -13.26 -24.23
C SER A 214 15.81 -13.63 -23.04
N GLU A 215 15.54 -13.06 -21.86
CA GLU A 215 16.24 -13.40 -20.60
C GLU A 215 15.73 -14.70 -19.98
N LYS A 216 14.54 -15.18 -20.38
CA LYS A 216 14.05 -16.51 -20.02
C LYS A 216 14.86 -17.54 -20.81
N ILE A 217 15.98 -17.93 -20.22
CA ILE A 217 16.77 -19.11 -20.59
C ILE A 217 15.80 -20.27 -20.86
N SER A 218 16.00 -20.96 -21.98
CA SER A 218 15.11 -22.06 -22.34
C SER A 218 15.16 -23.16 -21.28
N ILE A 219 14.08 -23.91 -21.12
CA ILE A 219 13.99 -24.97 -20.11
C ILE A 219 15.14 -25.98 -20.31
N GLU A 220 15.53 -26.22 -21.56
CA GLU A 220 16.62 -27.11 -21.95
C GLU A 220 17.99 -26.60 -21.46
N GLU A 221 18.27 -25.30 -21.63
CA GLU A 221 19.52 -24.69 -21.19
C GLU A 221 19.62 -24.65 -19.65
N GLU A 222 18.49 -24.43 -18.96
CA GLU A 222 18.44 -24.56 -17.50
C GLU A 222 18.70 -26.01 -17.04
N ILE A 223 18.13 -27.01 -17.74
CA ILE A 223 18.38 -28.42 -17.45
C ILE A 223 19.86 -28.78 -17.63
N GLU A 224 20.51 -28.30 -18.70
CA GLU A 224 21.92 -28.59 -18.95
C GLU A 224 22.83 -27.90 -17.92
N ASN A 225 22.52 -26.66 -17.55
CA ASN A 225 23.19 -25.94 -16.46
C ASN A 225 23.06 -26.68 -15.12
N GLN A 226 21.89 -27.23 -14.82
CA GLN A 226 21.68 -28.02 -13.60
C GLN A 226 22.43 -29.35 -13.67
N ARG A 227 22.42 -30.05 -14.81
CA ARG A 227 23.19 -31.29 -15.01
C ARG A 227 24.69 -31.07 -14.82
N ALA A 228 25.24 -29.98 -15.36
CA ALA A 228 26.64 -29.62 -15.16
C ALA A 228 27.00 -29.32 -13.70
N LYS A 229 26.05 -28.84 -12.89
CA LYS A 229 26.23 -28.58 -11.45
C LYS A 229 26.13 -29.85 -10.59
N VAL A 230 25.50 -30.92 -11.07
CA VAL A 230 25.37 -32.17 -10.31
C VAL A 230 26.65 -33.01 -10.46
N ALA A 231 27.48 -33.02 -9.41
CA ALA A 231 28.75 -33.76 -9.38
C ALA A 231 28.60 -35.27 -9.09
N THR A 232 27.50 -35.69 -8.47
CA THR A 232 27.27 -37.08 -8.05
C THR A 232 25.87 -37.56 -8.43
N THR A 233 25.79 -38.70 -9.10
CA THR A 233 24.51 -39.33 -9.48
C THR A 233 24.33 -40.65 -8.71
N THR A 234 23.29 -40.75 -7.90
CA THR A 234 22.86 -42.00 -7.26
C THR A 234 21.88 -42.73 -8.20
N PRO A 235 22.06 -44.04 -8.48
CA PRO A 235 21.09 -44.79 -9.28
C PRO A 235 19.75 -44.86 -8.54
N MET A 236 18.67 -44.48 -9.22
CA MET A 236 17.33 -44.49 -8.64
C MET A 236 16.85 -45.95 -8.54
N THR A 237 16.87 -46.52 -7.33
CA THR A 237 16.22 -47.81 -7.04
C THR A 237 14.76 -47.59 -6.63
N PRO A 238 13.88 -48.60 -6.75
CA PRO A 238 12.47 -48.45 -6.39
C PRO A 238 12.26 -48.03 -4.93
N GLU A 239 13.05 -48.58 -3.99
CA GLU A 239 12.98 -48.27 -2.56
C GLU A 239 13.31 -46.79 -2.29
N LEU A 240 14.41 -46.28 -2.88
CA LEU A 240 14.79 -44.88 -2.77
C LEU A 240 13.75 -43.94 -3.41
N PHE A 241 13.11 -44.37 -4.51
CA PHE A 241 12.03 -43.61 -5.13
C PHE A 241 10.81 -43.49 -4.23
N PHE A 242 10.41 -44.56 -3.53
CA PHE A 242 9.29 -44.50 -2.58
C PHE A 242 9.59 -43.59 -1.39
N GLU A 243 10.80 -43.66 -0.84
CA GLU A 243 11.24 -42.74 0.21
C GLU A 243 11.25 -41.27 -0.26
N TRP A 244 11.80 -41.01 -1.45
CA TRP A 244 11.76 -39.69 -2.07
C TRP A 244 10.34 -39.19 -2.32
N LYS A 245 9.46 -40.06 -2.84
CA LYS A 245 8.05 -39.74 -3.11
C LYS A 245 7.33 -39.40 -1.82
N LYS A 246 7.51 -40.18 -0.76
CA LYS A 246 6.94 -39.89 0.57
C LYS A 246 7.43 -38.54 1.08
N LYS A 247 8.74 -38.29 1.02
CA LYS A 247 9.34 -37.00 1.40
C LYS A 247 8.77 -35.82 0.60
N LYS A 248 8.55 -35.99 -0.71
CA LYS A 248 7.99 -34.94 -1.58
C LYS A 248 6.51 -34.68 -1.32
N ILE A 249 5.74 -35.72 -1.01
CA ILE A 249 4.33 -35.58 -0.61
C ILE A 249 4.26 -34.82 0.72
N GLU A 250 5.05 -35.21 1.72
CA GLU A 250 5.12 -34.53 3.01
C GLU A 250 5.55 -33.05 2.86
N GLU A 251 6.53 -32.75 2.00
CA GLU A 251 6.97 -31.39 1.70
C GLU A 251 5.86 -30.55 1.02
N ARG A 252 5.14 -31.15 0.06
CA ARG A 252 4.00 -30.51 -0.61
C ARG A 252 2.87 -30.24 0.38
N ASP A 253 2.51 -31.23 1.19
CA ASP A 253 1.41 -31.11 2.15
C ASP A 253 1.77 -30.09 3.25
N ALA A 254 3.02 -30.06 3.71
CA ALA A 254 3.50 -29.02 4.62
C ALA A 254 3.46 -27.62 4.00
N ASN A 255 3.80 -27.47 2.71
CA ASN A 255 3.71 -26.19 2.00
C ASN A 255 2.25 -25.73 1.86
N ILE A 256 1.35 -26.63 1.48
CA ILE A 256 -0.09 -26.34 1.39
C ILE A 256 -0.64 -25.97 2.77
N ALA A 257 -0.31 -26.71 3.82
CA ALA A 257 -0.72 -26.41 5.18
C ALA A 257 -0.18 -25.06 5.66
N ALA A 258 1.06 -24.71 5.31
CA ALA A 258 1.63 -23.39 5.62
C ALA A 258 0.90 -22.27 4.87
N GLN A 259 0.60 -22.45 3.57
CA GLN A 259 -0.21 -21.48 2.82
C GLN A 259 -1.62 -21.34 3.38
N GLN A 260 -2.26 -22.44 3.78
CA GLN A 260 -3.57 -22.43 4.42
C GLN A 260 -3.53 -21.73 5.78
N ALA A 261 -2.51 -21.97 6.60
CA ALA A 261 -2.33 -21.27 7.87
C ALA A 261 -2.10 -19.77 7.69
N GLU A 262 -1.34 -19.34 6.67
CA GLU A 262 -1.16 -17.93 6.34
C GLU A 262 -2.45 -17.28 5.81
N ARG A 263 -3.27 -18.01 5.03
CA ARG A 263 -4.61 -17.54 4.64
C ARG A 263 -5.55 -17.43 5.83
N ALA A 264 -5.48 -18.38 6.77
CA ALA A 264 -6.29 -18.39 7.99
C ALA A 264 -5.95 -17.19 8.90
N LYS A 265 -4.66 -16.86 9.05
CA LYS A 265 -4.23 -15.65 9.80
C LYS A 265 -4.71 -14.35 9.17
N ASN A 266 -4.85 -14.32 7.85
CA ASN A 266 -5.24 -13.13 7.10
C ASN A 266 -6.75 -13.05 6.81
N ASP A 267 -7.58 -13.89 7.46
CA ASP A 267 -9.04 -14.00 7.24
C ASP A 267 -9.43 -14.14 5.75
N ARG A 268 -8.56 -14.78 4.96
CA ARG A 268 -8.73 -15.03 3.51
C ARG A 268 -8.94 -16.51 3.22
N MET A 269 -9.66 -17.19 4.10
CA MET A 269 -10.03 -18.59 3.90
C MET A 269 -11.07 -18.70 2.80
N SER A 270 -10.90 -19.66 1.89
CA SER A 270 -11.95 -20.00 0.91
C SER A 270 -13.17 -20.56 1.64
N GLY A 271 -14.39 -20.35 1.12
CA GLY A 271 -15.62 -20.89 1.70
C GLY A 271 -15.55 -22.41 1.92
N ARG A 272 -14.93 -23.16 0.99
CA ARG A 272 -14.67 -24.60 1.15
C ARG A 272 -13.73 -24.91 2.32
N GLU A 273 -12.69 -24.11 2.52
CA GLU A 273 -11.73 -24.31 3.63
C GLU A 273 -12.40 -23.99 4.97
N LEU A 274 -13.22 -22.94 5.02
CA LEU A 274 -13.99 -22.56 6.20
C LEU A 274 -15.00 -23.67 6.57
N PHE A 275 -15.70 -24.22 5.57
CA PHE A 275 -16.64 -25.33 5.75
C PHE A 275 -15.96 -26.61 6.26
N LEU A 276 -14.78 -26.96 5.74
CA LEU A 276 -14.02 -28.11 6.23
C LEU A 276 -13.49 -27.90 7.66
N SER A 277 -13.14 -26.66 8.02
CA SER A 277 -12.66 -26.33 9.37
C SER A 277 -13.77 -26.31 10.42
N ASN A 278 -14.96 -25.81 10.05
CA ASN A 278 -16.11 -25.75 10.93
C ASN A 278 -17.40 -25.70 10.12
N ALA A 279 -17.90 -26.87 9.73
CA ALA A 279 -19.14 -27.02 8.98
C ALA A 279 -20.35 -26.47 9.75
N SER A 280 -20.30 -26.44 11.08
CA SER A 280 -21.42 -25.95 11.91
C SER A 280 -21.63 -24.43 11.85
N LEU A 281 -20.67 -23.67 11.32
CA LEU A 281 -20.85 -22.24 11.05
C LEU A 281 -21.67 -21.99 9.77
N PHE A 282 -21.88 -23.02 8.95
CA PHE A 282 -22.69 -22.98 7.74
C PHE A 282 -24.03 -23.65 8.05
N VAL A 283 -24.96 -22.84 8.55
CA VAL A 283 -26.35 -23.23 8.78
C VAL A 283 -27.16 -22.63 7.65
N ASP A 284 -27.88 -23.48 6.93
CA ASP A 284 -28.82 -23.07 5.91
C ASP A 284 -29.94 -22.23 6.55
N ASP A 285 -30.38 -21.17 5.86
CA ASP A 285 -31.46 -20.33 6.36
C ASP A 285 -32.81 -21.07 6.32
N ALA A 286 -33.81 -20.58 7.06
CA ALA A 286 -35.13 -21.21 7.15
C ALA A 286 -35.91 -21.25 5.81
N GLU A 287 -35.36 -20.63 4.77
CA GLU A 287 -35.90 -20.61 3.41
C GLU A 287 -35.10 -21.50 2.45
N ALA A 288 -33.99 -22.11 2.90
CA ALA A 288 -33.28 -23.13 2.15
C ALA A 288 -34.09 -24.43 2.12
N TYR A 289 -34.41 -24.88 0.91
CA TYR A 289 -35.11 -26.14 0.71
C TYR A 289 -34.25 -27.32 1.17
N ASP A 290 -34.78 -28.15 2.09
CA ASP A 290 -34.17 -29.43 2.54
C ASP A 290 -33.81 -30.37 1.38
N VAL A 291 -34.48 -30.22 0.23
CA VAL A 291 -34.27 -31.01 -0.98
C VAL A 291 -34.15 -30.06 -2.16
N TYR A 292 -32.93 -29.87 -2.67
CA TYR A 292 -32.72 -29.21 -3.94
C TYR A 292 -33.24 -30.12 -5.07
N GLN A 293 -34.50 -29.95 -5.45
CA GLN A 293 -35.03 -30.52 -6.68
C GLN A 293 -34.42 -29.73 -7.85
N ARG A 294 -33.28 -30.20 -8.33
CA ARG A 294 -32.79 -29.80 -9.65
C ARG A 294 -33.83 -30.33 -10.66
N GLU A 295 -34.70 -29.46 -11.16
CA GLU A 295 -35.45 -29.81 -12.37
C GLU A 295 -34.41 -30.25 -13.41
N PRO A 296 -34.54 -31.44 -14.01
CA PRO A 296 -33.68 -31.79 -15.11
C PRO A 296 -33.89 -30.71 -16.17
N GLU A 297 -32.88 -29.85 -16.38
CA GLU A 297 -32.83 -29.06 -17.60
C GLU A 297 -33.04 -30.05 -18.74
N SER A 298 -34.13 -29.89 -19.46
CA SER A 298 -34.40 -30.65 -20.67
C SER A 298 -33.20 -30.44 -21.58
N TYR A 299 -32.35 -31.44 -21.66
CA TYR A 299 -31.24 -31.56 -22.60
C TYR A 299 -31.80 -31.74 -24.03
N GLU A 300 -32.61 -30.80 -24.51
CA GLU A 300 -33.00 -30.76 -25.93
C GLU A 300 -31.82 -30.40 -26.84
N THR A 301 -30.60 -30.25 -26.31
CA THR A 301 -29.37 -30.02 -27.07
C THR A 301 -28.41 -31.22 -27.14
N GLU A 302 -28.73 -32.38 -26.56
CA GLU A 302 -27.89 -33.59 -26.73
C GLU A 302 -28.40 -34.58 -27.80
N GLN A 303 -29.60 -34.40 -28.35
CA GLN A 303 -30.10 -35.25 -29.44
C GLN A 303 -29.45 -35.00 -30.82
N ASN A 304 -28.51 -34.06 -30.94
CA ASN A 304 -27.75 -33.85 -32.18
C ASN A 304 -26.33 -34.43 -32.17
N PHE A 305 -25.86 -35.02 -31.07
CA PHE A 305 -24.54 -35.66 -31.04
C PHE A 305 -24.61 -37.20 -31.14
N GLU A 306 -25.71 -37.81 -30.70
CA GLU A 306 -25.85 -39.28 -30.73
C GLU A 306 -26.34 -39.83 -32.08
N VAL A 307 -26.95 -38.99 -32.93
CA VAL A 307 -27.33 -39.36 -34.31
C VAL A 307 -26.10 -39.47 -35.23
N PHE A 308 -24.98 -38.82 -34.88
CA PHE A 308 -23.74 -38.90 -35.67
C PHE A 308 -22.88 -40.14 -35.35
N LEU A 309 -23.11 -40.80 -34.20
CA LEU A 309 -22.32 -41.96 -33.74
C LEU A 309 -23.06 -43.31 -33.85
N SER A 310 -24.35 -43.31 -34.24
CA SER A 310 -25.18 -44.51 -34.34
C SER A 310 -25.63 -44.85 -35.77
N SER A 311 -24.93 -44.31 -36.79
CA SER A 311 -25.09 -44.79 -38.16
C SER A 311 -24.29 -46.09 -38.35
N PRO A 312 -24.93 -47.24 -38.62
CA PRO A 312 -24.22 -48.50 -38.82
C PRO A 312 -23.41 -48.43 -40.12
N LEU A 313 -22.12 -48.74 -40.05
CA LEU A 313 -21.36 -49.15 -41.24
C LEU A 313 -22.07 -50.36 -41.84
N GLN A 314 -22.73 -50.16 -42.98
CA GLN A 314 -23.18 -51.27 -43.82
C GLN A 314 -21.94 -51.99 -44.33
N GLU A 315 -21.62 -53.11 -43.67
CA GLU A 315 -20.77 -54.16 -44.24
C GLU A 315 -21.47 -54.71 -45.49
N GLU A 316 -21.13 -54.15 -46.65
CA GLU A 316 -21.37 -54.81 -47.92
C GLU A 316 -20.49 -56.05 -47.97
N ASN A 317 -21.12 -57.21 -47.73
CA ASN A 317 -20.60 -58.53 -48.08
C ASN A 317 -20.21 -58.53 -49.56
N ILE A 318 -18.90 -58.49 -49.82
CA ILE A 318 -18.32 -58.96 -51.08
C ILE A 318 -18.32 -60.49 -51.00
N GLY A 319 -19.30 -61.11 -51.67
CA GLY A 319 -19.38 -62.54 -51.83
C GLY A 319 -19.54 -62.91 -53.30
N LEU A 320 -18.44 -63.48 -53.84
CA LEU A 320 -18.26 -64.20 -55.12
C LEU A 320 -18.09 -63.38 -56.41
#